data_AF-A0A4Q4D5Y2-F1
#
_entry.id   AF-A0A4Q4D5Y2-F1
#
_cell.length_a   1.000
_cell.length_b   1.000
_cell.length_c   1.000
_cell.angle_alpha   90.00
_cell.angle_beta   90.00
_cell.angle_gamma   90.00
#
_symmetry.space_group_name_H-M   'P 1'
#
loop_
_entity.id
_entity.type
_entity.pdbx_description
1 polymer ?
#
loop_
_entity_poly.entity_id
_entity_poly.type
_entity_poly.pdbx_seq_one_letter_code
_entity_poly.pdbx_strand_id
1 'polypeptide(L)' 'MSTTDHSGRGFATRAIHAGFDPDPQTGAVNVPIYASSTFAQDGVGNMRSGYEYARTGNPTRTALEANLAA' A
#
# COMPACT_ATOMS: atom_id res chain seq x y z
N MET A 1 -9.60 -2.09 3.96
CA MET A 1 -8.64 -0.97 3.93
C MET A 1 -9.07 0.00 5.01
N SER A 2 -8.40 -0.02 6.17
CA SER A 2 -8.69 0.96 7.22
C SER A 2 -8.08 2.28 6.76
N THR A 3 -8.89 3.22 6.32
CA THR A 3 -8.43 4.58 5.99
C THR A 3 -8.33 5.33 7.31
N THR A 4 -7.16 5.26 7.95
CA THR A 4 -6.86 6.12 9.08
C THR A 4 -6.94 7.57 8.57
N ASP A 5 -7.91 8.35 9.04
CA ASP A 5 -8.06 9.75 8.61
C ASP A 5 -6.93 10.58 9.20
N HIS A 6 -6.11 11.14 8.31
CA HIS A 6 -4.96 11.95 8.66
C HIS A 6 -5.23 13.47 8.55
N SER A 7 -6.46 13.88 8.19
CA SER A 7 -6.84 15.27 7.89
C SER A 7 -6.55 16.27 9.03
N GLY A 8 -6.55 15.80 10.29
CA GLY A 8 -6.22 16.62 11.46
C GLY A 8 -4.72 16.70 11.81
N ARG A 9 -3.83 15.99 11.09
CA ARG A 9 -2.38 15.94 11.38
C ARG A 9 -1.58 16.95 10.56
N GLY A 10 -0.46 17.41 11.10
CA GLY A 10 0.46 18.30 10.40
C GLY A 10 1.08 17.67 9.15
N PHE A 11 1.53 18.50 8.20
CA PHE A 11 2.12 18.04 6.92
C PHE A 11 3.23 17.00 7.10
N ALA A 12 4.21 17.27 7.98
CA ALA A 12 5.34 16.36 8.21
C ALA A 12 4.88 14.98 8.71
N THR A 13 3.86 14.93 9.56
CA THR A 13 3.29 13.66 10.06
C THR A 13 2.56 12.92 8.96
N ARG A 14 1.77 13.63 8.13
CA ARG A 14 1.07 13.02 6.99
C ARG A 14 2.05 12.43 5.97
N ALA A 15 3.11 13.16 5.65
CA ALA A 15 4.14 12.71 4.71
C ALA A 15 4.83 11.41 5.14
N ILE A 16 4.82 11.07 6.43
CA ILE A 16 5.40 9.83 6.96
C ILE A 16 4.35 8.70 7.03
N HIS A 17 3.11 9.00 7.43
CA HIS A 17 2.15 7.97 7.85
C HIS A 17 0.94 7.77 6.94
N ALA A 18 0.60 8.72 6.06
CA ALA A 18 -0.69 8.69 5.37
C ALA A 18 -0.82 7.52 4.36
N GLY A 19 0.30 7.06 3.81
CA GLY A 19 0.33 6.05 2.76
C GLY A 19 0.57 4.62 3.22
N PHE A 20 0.92 4.40 4.49
CA PHE A 20 1.22 3.05 4.99
C PHE A 20 1.13 2.97 6.51
N ASP A 21 0.43 1.94 6.98
CA ASP A 21 0.46 1.48 8.37
C ASP A 21 1.33 0.21 8.46
N PRO A 22 1.97 -0.08 9.62
CA PRO A 22 2.79 -1.26 9.79
C PRO A 22 2.10 -2.55 9.34
N ASP A 23 2.82 -3.37 8.59
CA ASP A 23 2.27 -4.59 7.98
C ASP A 23 1.77 -5.55 9.07
N PRO A 24 0.47 -5.91 9.10
CA PRO A 24 -0.08 -6.81 10.11
C PRO A 24 0.46 -8.25 10.00
N GLN A 25 1.01 -8.66 8.86
CA GLN A 25 1.54 -10.01 8.67
C GLN A 25 2.97 -10.15 9.18
N THR A 26 3.82 -9.16 8.94
CA THR A 26 5.26 -9.24 9.21
C THR A 26 5.75 -8.29 10.30
N GLY A 27 4.95 -7.28 10.66
CA GLY A 27 5.37 -6.18 11.53
C GLY A 27 6.32 -5.18 10.87
N ALA A 28 6.51 -5.25 9.54
CA ALA A 28 7.35 -4.29 8.83
C ALA A 28 6.79 -2.87 9.00
N VAL A 29 7.61 -1.98 9.58
CA VAL A 29 7.23 -0.58 9.84
C VAL A 29 7.34 0.30 8.60
N ASN A 30 8.19 -0.10 7.65
CA ASN A 30 8.32 0.54 6.35
C ASN A 30 7.65 -0.32 5.28
N VAL A 31 7.20 0.33 4.20
CA VAL A 31 6.63 -0.33 3.03
C VAL A 31 7.65 -1.34 2.46
N PRO A 32 7.31 -2.64 2.37
CA PRO A 32 8.17 -3.61 1.69
C PRO A 32 8.33 -3.28 0.21
N ILE A 33 9.48 -3.60 -0.37
CA ILE A 33 9.73 -3.40 -1.80
C ILE A 33 9.22 -4.61 -2.57
N TYR A 34 8.04 -4.47 -3.20
CA TYR A 34 7.48 -5.50 -4.08
C TYR A 34 8.10 -5.43 -5.48
N ALA A 35 9.33 -5.93 -5.59
CA ALA A 35 10.09 -6.04 -6.84
C ALA A 35 9.65 -7.26 -7.68
N SER A 36 8.35 -7.42 -7.88
CA SER A 36 7.75 -8.48 -8.69
C SER A 36 6.92 -7.88 -9.81
N SER A 37 6.86 -8.56 -10.95
CA SER A 37 6.04 -8.14 -12.08
C SER A 37 4.59 -8.62 -11.98
N THR A 38 4.35 -9.79 -11.38
CA THR A 38 3.02 -10.45 -11.29
C THR A 38 2.76 -10.97 -9.88
N PHE A 39 1.49 -11.16 -9.54
CA PHE A 39 1.02 -11.62 -8.22
C PHE A 39 0.09 -12.83 -8.36
N ALA A 40 0.15 -13.75 -7.40
CA ALA A 40 -0.68 -14.95 -7.42
C ALA A 40 -2.18 -14.61 -7.22
N GLN A 41 -3.03 -15.27 -8.01
CA GLN A 41 -4.48 -15.22 -7.87
C GLN A 41 -4.97 -16.47 -7.11
N ASP A 42 -6.07 -16.34 -6.37
CA ASP A 42 -6.73 -17.46 -5.67
C ASP A 42 -7.71 -18.23 -6.58
N GLY A 43 -7.85 -17.78 -7.82
CA GLY A 43 -8.70 -18.34 -8.87
C GLY A 43 -8.73 -17.38 -10.06
N VAL A 44 -9.27 -17.80 -11.19
CA VAL A 44 -9.35 -16.94 -12.39
C VAL A 44 -10.17 -15.68 -12.07
N GLY A 45 -9.51 -14.51 -12.13
CA GLY A 45 -10.14 -13.22 -11.81
C GLY A 45 -10.28 -12.93 -10.32
N ASN A 46 -9.73 -13.78 -9.44
CA ASN A 46 -9.77 -13.60 -7.99
C ASN A 46 -8.40 -13.17 -7.44
N MET A 47 -8.19 -11.87 -7.31
CA MET A 47 -6.93 -11.30 -6.82
C MET A 47 -6.83 -11.42 -5.30
N ARG A 48 -5.79 -12.11 -4.80
CA ARG A 48 -5.58 -12.35 -3.35
C ARG A 48 -5.50 -11.07 -2.51
N SER A 49 -5.02 -9.97 -3.09
CA SER A 49 -4.85 -8.69 -2.39
C SER A 49 -5.02 -7.48 -3.31
N GLY A 50 -5.88 -7.59 -4.32
CA GLY A 50 -6.18 -6.49 -5.24
C GLY A 50 -5.08 -6.15 -6.25
N TYR A 51 -4.04 -6.97 -6.35
CA TYR A 51 -2.98 -6.83 -7.35
C TYR A 51 -2.83 -8.14 -8.14
N GLU A 52 -2.66 -8.00 -9.46
CA GLU A 52 -2.36 -9.11 -10.37
C GLU A 52 -1.09 -8.85 -11.18
N TYR A 53 -0.85 -7.60 -11.59
CA TYR A 53 0.27 -7.22 -12.43
C TYR A 53 0.76 -5.81 -12.11
N ALA A 54 2.08 -5.67 -11.88
CA ALA A 54 2.71 -4.48 -11.29
C ALA A 54 2.54 -3.21 -12.13
N ARG A 55 2.42 -3.34 -13.45
CA ARG A 55 2.16 -2.19 -14.34
C ARG A 55 0.81 -1.53 -14.00
N THR A 56 -0.22 -2.34 -13.74
CA THR A 56 -1.56 -1.85 -13.39
C THR A 56 -1.60 -1.41 -11.92
N GLY A 57 -1.03 -2.21 -11.01
CA GLY A 57 -1.03 -1.95 -9.57
C GLY A 57 0.17 -2.60 -8.88
N ASN A 58 0.87 -1.86 -8.02
CA ASN A 58 1.95 -2.39 -7.18
C ASN A 58 1.82 -1.82 -5.76
N PRO A 59 1.84 -2.66 -4.70
CA PRO A 59 1.67 -2.19 -3.32
C PRO A 59 2.65 -1.08 -2.91
N THR A 60 3.91 -1.19 -3.34
CA THR A 60 4.96 -0.20 -3.04
C THR A 60 4.61 1.17 -3.62
N ARG A 61 4.11 1.20 -4.85
CA ARG A 61 3.71 2.44 -5.54
C ARG A 61 2.42 3.00 -4.94
N THR A 62 1.45 2.16 -4.62
CA THR A 62 0.18 2.60 -4.04
C THR A 62 0.38 3.31 -2.69
N ALA A 63 1.36 2.88 -1.88
CA ALA A 63 1.71 3.60 -0.66
C ALA A 63 2.23 5.02 -0.92
N LEU A 64 3.07 5.21 -1.96
CA LEU A 64 3.51 6.55 -2.38
C LEU A 64 2.35 7.40 -2.88
N GLU A 65 1.46 6.83 -3.69
CA GLU A 65 0.28 7.54 -4.23
C GLU A 65 -0.66 8.02 -3.13
N ALA A 66 -0.90 7.18 -2.12
CA ALA A 66 -1.70 7.53 -0.96
C ALA A 66 -1.06 8.66 -0.13
N ASN A 67 0.27 8.62 0.08
CA ASN A 67 1.00 9.71 0.74
C ASN A 67 0.90 11.04 -0.03
N LEU A 68 0.97 11.00 -1.36
CA LEU A 68 0.90 12.20 -2.19
C LEU A 68 -0.51 12.82 -2.23
N ALA A 69 -1.55 11.99 -2.12
CA ALA A 69 -2.94 12.43 -2.15
C ALA A 69 -3.46 13.01 -0.82
N ALA A 70 -2.78 12.72 0.29
CA ALA A 70 -3.24 13.02 1.66
C ALA A 70 -3.02 14.46 2.13
#